data_AF-A0A1W6WCJ0-F1
#
_entry.id   AF-A0A1W6WCJ0-F1
#
_cell.length_a   1.000
_cell.length_b   1.000
_cell.length_c   1.000
_cell.angle_alpha   90.00
_cell.angle_beta   90.00
_cell.angle_gamma   90.00
#
_symmetry.space_group_name_H-M   'P 1'
#
loop_
_entity.id
_entity.type
_entity.pdbx_description
1 polymer ?
#
loop_
_entity_poly.entity_id
_entity_poly.type
_entity_poly.pdbx_seq_one_letter_code
_entity_poly.pdbx_strand_id
1 'polypeptide(L)'
;MQEQILTIEQIMLHAMPAEKDLQVGDWKLRLNGRYTYRANCVCPFHYMKTEQTVQKISLCEKIFYQNRIPAVFKVTPVRQPGLAELLTARDYQKVKTVHVMAASLNMMSAGRSADIYVQSRPSEEWISASLALSGVWESHMAALHSQMICRWFLALSVCRKKKKRPILLPAK
;
A
#
# COMPACT_ATOMS: atom_id res chain seq x y z
N MET A 1 -11.64 6.39 17.99
CA MET A 1 -12.14 5.74 16.75
C MET A 1 -11.54 6.34 15.47
N GLN A 2 -11.70 7.64 15.16
CA GLN A 2 -11.14 8.21 13.91
C GLN A 2 -9.60 8.13 13.83
N GLU A 3 -8.89 8.40 14.92
CA GLU A 3 -7.43 8.22 15.04
C GLU A 3 -7.01 6.78 14.73
N GLN A 4 -7.66 5.78 15.34
CA GLN A 4 -7.37 4.38 15.09
C GLN A 4 -7.59 3.99 13.62
N ILE A 5 -8.63 4.51 12.97
CA ILE A 5 -8.85 4.32 11.53
C ILE A 5 -7.67 4.86 10.75
N LEU A 6 -7.24 6.10 11.01
CA LEU A 6 -6.09 6.70 10.33
C LEU A 6 -4.81 5.87 10.52
N THR A 7 -4.53 5.45 11.76
CA THR A 7 -3.38 4.59 12.07
C THR A 7 -3.42 3.30 11.26
N ILE A 8 -4.57 2.60 11.23
CA ILE A 8 -4.72 1.36 10.46
C ILE A 8 -4.54 1.64 8.97
N GLU A 9 -5.11 2.72 8.44
CA GLU A 9 -4.98 3.06 7.03
C GLU A 9 -3.52 3.36 6.65
N GLN A 10 -2.77 4.06 7.50
CA GLN A 10 -1.35 4.36 7.31
C GLN A 10 -0.49 3.10 7.38
N ILE A 11 -0.76 2.19 8.33
CA ILE A 11 -0.07 0.89 8.42
C ILE A 11 -0.36 0.09 7.15
N MET A 12 -1.62 -0.01 6.73
CA MET A 12 -2.04 -0.80 5.57
C MET A 12 -1.49 -0.28 4.24
N LEU A 13 -1.20 1.02 4.16
CA LEU A 13 -0.52 1.64 3.03
C LEU A 13 0.93 1.18 2.91
N HIS A 14 1.66 1.20 4.03
CA HIS A 14 3.07 0.80 4.08
C HIS A 14 3.25 -0.71 4.06
N ALA A 15 2.24 -1.46 4.51
CA ALA A 15 2.26 -2.92 4.52
C ALA A 15 2.21 -3.54 3.11
N MET A 16 1.80 -2.80 2.07
CA MET A 16 1.75 -3.32 0.70
C MET A 16 2.58 -2.40 -0.19
N PRO A 17 3.75 -2.81 -0.72
CA PRO A 17 4.53 -1.95 -1.61
C PRO A 17 3.81 -1.77 -2.95
N ALA A 18 3.99 -0.59 -3.55
CA ALA A 18 3.67 -0.36 -4.95
C ALA A 18 4.99 -0.23 -5.73
N GLU A 19 4.94 -0.44 -7.04
CA GLU A 19 6.10 -0.21 -7.90
C GLU A 19 6.54 1.26 -7.86
N LYS A 20 5.57 2.17 -7.93
CA LYS A 20 5.79 3.61 -7.87
C LYS A 20 4.73 4.28 -7.00
N ASP A 21 5.20 5.03 -6.01
CA ASP A 21 4.38 5.93 -5.21
C ASP A 21 4.66 7.38 -5.64
N LEU A 22 3.60 8.18 -5.79
CA LEU A 22 3.62 9.60 -6.12
C LEU A 22 2.79 10.38 -5.08
N GLN A 23 2.96 11.70 -5.06
CA GLN A 23 2.26 12.59 -4.13
C GLN A 23 1.58 13.73 -4.90
N VAL A 24 0.31 14.01 -4.58
CA VAL A 24 -0.46 15.17 -5.07
C VAL A 24 -1.06 15.88 -3.86
N GLY A 25 -0.48 17.00 -3.46
CA GLY A 25 -0.80 17.64 -2.18
C GLY A 25 -0.60 16.64 -1.04
N ASP A 26 -1.66 16.37 -0.27
CA ASP A 26 -1.63 15.40 0.83
C ASP A 26 -2.16 14.01 0.43
N TRP A 27 -2.34 13.75 -0.86
CA TRP A 27 -2.84 12.47 -1.37
C TRP A 27 -1.69 11.65 -1.96
N LYS A 28 -1.67 10.36 -1.63
CA LYS A 28 -0.69 9.42 -2.16
C LYS A 28 -1.28 8.67 -3.35
N LEU A 29 -0.56 8.60 -4.46
CA LEU A 29 -0.95 7.85 -5.65
C LEU A 29 -0.05 6.63 -5.76
N ARG A 30 -0.64 5.48 -6.07
CA ARG A 30 0.06 4.20 -6.16
C ARG A 30 -0.14 3.62 -7.54
N LEU A 31 0.96 3.27 -8.19
CA LEU A 31 0.99 2.70 -9.54
C LEU A 31 1.77 1.39 -9.47
N ASN A 32 1.11 0.29 -9.87
CA ASN A 32 1.67 -1.06 -9.77
C ASN A 32 1.07 -1.95 -10.87
N GLY A 33 1.17 -1.51 -12.13
CA GLY A 33 0.84 -2.32 -13.31
C GLY A 33 -0.57 -2.92 -13.36
N ARG A 34 -1.56 -2.29 -12.71
CA ARG A 34 -2.95 -2.79 -12.51
C ARG A 34 -3.07 -4.02 -11.58
N TYR A 35 -1.98 -4.47 -10.96
CA TYR A 35 -1.96 -5.56 -9.98
C TYR A 35 -2.45 -5.11 -8.59
N THR A 36 -3.67 -5.52 -8.22
CA THR A 36 -4.46 -5.17 -7.03
C THR A 36 -4.79 -3.68 -6.85
N TYR A 37 -6.03 -3.38 -6.43
CA TYR A 37 -6.46 -2.02 -6.09
C TYR A 37 -5.66 -1.41 -4.93
N ARG A 38 -5.13 -2.23 -3.99
CA ARG A 38 -4.37 -1.72 -2.84
C ARG A 38 -3.05 -1.04 -3.23
N ALA A 39 -2.47 -1.43 -4.36
CA ALA A 39 -1.24 -0.87 -4.92
C ALA A 39 -1.49 -0.05 -6.21
N ASN A 40 -2.75 0.05 -6.65
CA ASN A 40 -3.19 0.83 -7.82
C ASN A 40 -4.37 1.74 -7.45
N CYS A 41 -4.14 2.70 -6.58
CA CYS A 41 -5.18 3.66 -6.18
C CYS A 41 -4.60 4.99 -5.71
N VAL A 42 -5.48 5.99 -5.65
CA VAL A 42 -5.29 7.23 -4.91
C VAL A 42 -5.73 7.00 -3.47
N CYS A 43 -4.93 7.45 -2.51
CA CYS A 43 -5.21 7.39 -1.07
C CYS A 43 -5.29 8.82 -0.49
N PRO A 44 -6.49 9.40 -0.34
CA PRO A 44 -6.72 10.74 0.22
C PRO A 44 -6.64 10.77 1.77
N PHE A 45 -5.45 10.57 2.37
CA PHE A 45 -5.30 10.47 3.84
C PHE A 45 -5.71 11.73 4.61
N HIS A 46 -5.32 12.90 4.09
CA HIS A 46 -5.72 14.20 4.62
C HIS A 46 -6.66 14.85 3.61
N TYR A 47 -7.92 14.45 3.69
CA TYR A 47 -8.98 14.99 2.86
C TYR A 47 -9.67 16.15 3.57
N MET A 48 -9.80 17.25 2.85
CA MET A 48 -10.74 18.32 3.14
C MET A 48 -11.51 18.63 1.87
N LYS A 49 -12.82 18.83 1.99
CA LYS A 49 -13.64 19.23 0.85
C LYS A 49 -13.43 20.73 0.59
N THR A 50 -12.58 21.06 -0.38
CA THR A 50 -12.30 22.43 -0.80
C THR A 50 -12.45 22.55 -2.31
N GLU A 51 -12.42 23.78 -2.83
CA GLU A 51 -12.44 24.03 -4.29
C GLU A 51 -11.27 23.33 -5.01
N GLN A 52 -10.13 23.17 -4.33
CA GLN A 52 -8.96 22.47 -4.86
C GLN A 52 -9.16 20.95 -4.99
N THR A 53 -10.15 20.36 -4.31
CA THR A 53 -10.39 18.91 -4.35
C THR A 53 -10.66 18.43 -5.78
N VAL A 54 -11.45 19.19 -6.55
CA VAL A 54 -11.75 18.86 -7.95
C VAL A 54 -10.48 18.89 -8.79
N GLN A 55 -9.61 19.88 -8.58
CA GLN A 55 -8.33 20.00 -9.29
C GLN A 55 -7.40 18.83 -8.95
N LYS A 56 -7.33 18.41 -7.69
CA LYS A 56 -6.55 17.23 -7.27
C LYS A 56 -7.06 15.94 -7.93
N ILE A 57 -8.39 15.75 -8.01
CA ILE A 57 -8.98 14.59 -8.69
C ILE A 57 -8.59 14.58 -10.17
N SER A 58 -8.76 15.69 -10.89
CA SER A 58 -8.37 15.82 -12.31
C SER A 58 -6.87 15.56 -12.54
N LEU A 59 -6.01 16.01 -11.62
CA LEU A 59 -4.57 15.73 -11.71
C LEU A 59 -4.27 14.24 -11.50
N CYS A 60 -4.94 13.59 -10.55
CA CYS A 60 -4.81 12.15 -10.34
C CYS A 60 -5.26 11.36 -11.58
N GLU A 61 -6.41 11.72 -12.15
CA GLU A 61 -6.93 11.12 -13.40
C GLU A 61 -5.90 11.21 -14.53
N LYS A 62 -5.31 12.39 -14.74
CA LYS A 62 -4.26 12.59 -15.74
C LYS A 62 -3.05 11.69 -15.52
N ILE A 63 -2.56 11.59 -14.28
CA ILE A 63 -1.40 10.74 -13.93
C ILE A 63 -1.72 9.27 -14.21
N PHE A 64 -2.88 8.79 -13.76
CA PHE A 64 -3.30 7.39 -13.99
C PHE A 64 -3.46 7.09 -15.48
N TYR A 65 -4.10 7.98 -16.23
CA TYR A 65 -4.23 7.88 -17.69
C TYR A 65 -2.88 7.78 -18.41
N GLN A 66 -1.92 8.66 -18.06
CA GLN A 66 -0.57 8.64 -18.63
C GLN A 66 0.19 7.34 -18.35
N ASN A 67 -0.13 6.66 -17.24
CA ASN A 67 0.45 5.36 -16.88
C ASN A 67 -0.38 4.17 -17.40
N ARG A 68 -1.43 4.41 -18.19
CA ARG A 68 -2.33 3.38 -18.76
C ARG A 68 -3.00 2.49 -17.69
N ILE A 69 -3.33 3.08 -16.54
CA ILE A 69 -4.03 2.42 -15.42
C ILE A 69 -5.31 3.22 -15.14
N PRO A 70 -6.46 2.57 -14.87
CA PRO A 70 -7.66 3.30 -14.49
C PRO A 70 -7.48 3.99 -13.13
N ALA A 71 -7.95 5.23 -13.02
CA ALA A 71 -7.97 5.94 -11.75
C ALA A 71 -8.95 5.25 -10.78
N VAL A 72 -8.48 4.92 -9.59
CA VAL A 72 -9.28 4.32 -8.52
C VAL A 72 -9.00 5.07 -7.24
N PHE A 73 -10.05 5.49 -6.52
CA PHE A 73 -9.92 6.22 -5.27
C PHE A 73 -10.29 5.32 -4.10
N LYS A 74 -9.41 5.26 -3.11
CA LYS A 74 -9.74 4.64 -1.82
C LYS A 74 -10.61 5.61 -1.02
N VAL A 75 -11.87 5.24 -0.82
CA VAL A 75 -12.84 6.04 -0.07
C VAL A 75 -13.08 5.45 1.31
N THR A 76 -12.85 6.26 2.34
CA THR A 76 -13.12 5.95 3.75
C THR A 76 -14.07 7.02 4.29
N PRO A 77 -15.41 6.79 4.23
CA PRO A 77 -16.42 7.85 4.43
C PRO A 77 -16.26 8.67 5.71
N VAL A 78 -15.91 8.01 6.82
CA VAL A 78 -15.71 8.66 8.13
C VAL A 78 -14.59 9.71 8.11
N ARG A 79 -13.59 9.54 7.24
CA ARG A 79 -12.42 10.43 7.10
C ARG A 79 -12.54 11.39 5.91
N GLN A 80 -13.42 11.06 4.96
CA GLN A 80 -13.50 11.72 3.66
C GLN A 80 -14.97 12.09 3.33
N PRO A 81 -15.63 12.89 4.18
CA PRO A 81 -17.05 13.20 4.01
C PRO A 81 -17.29 13.92 2.68
N GLY A 82 -18.28 13.46 1.91
CA GLY A 82 -18.61 14.07 0.63
C GLY A 82 -17.73 13.64 -0.56
N LEU A 83 -16.68 12.83 -0.34
CA LEU A 83 -15.79 12.40 -1.42
C LEU A 83 -16.48 11.38 -2.33
N ALA A 84 -17.26 10.45 -1.76
CA ALA A 84 -17.96 9.43 -2.55
C ALA A 84 -18.95 10.09 -3.52
N GLU A 85 -19.72 11.05 -3.04
CA GLU A 85 -20.70 11.82 -3.80
C GLU A 85 -20.03 12.64 -4.90
N LEU A 86 -18.88 13.27 -4.59
CA LEU A 86 -18.08 14.02 -5.56
C LEU A 86 -17.54 13.11 -6.67
N LEU A 87 -17.11 11.89 -6.34
CA LEU A 87 -16.64 10.91 -7.32
C LEU A 87 -17.80 10.38 -8.16
N THR A 88 -18.96 10.07 -7.56
CA THR A 88 -20.16 9.66 -8.30
C THR A 88 -20.62 10.73 -9.29
N ALA A 89 -20.56 12.02 -8.91
CA ALA A 89 -20.87 13.13 -9.81
C ALA A 89 -19.86 13.28 -10.98
N ARG A 90 -18.77 12.52 -10.96
CA ARG A 90 -17.75 12.41 -12.01
C ARG A 90 -17.72 11.01 -12.63
N ASP A 91 -18.86 10.32 -12.62
CA ASP A 91 -19.06 9.00 -13.23
C ASP A 91 -18.23 7.85 -12.64
N TYR A 92 -17.67 8.03 -11.43
CA TYR A 92 -17.06 6.91 -10.71
C TYR A 92 -18.14 5.98 -10.18
N GLN A 93 -17.88 4.68 -10.32
CA GLN A 93 -18.69 3.63 -9.74
C GLN A 93 -17.93 2.92 -8.63
N LYS A 94 -18.68 2.43 -7.64
CA LYS A 94 -18.12 1.62 -6.57
C LYS A 94 -17.74 0.24 -7.10
N VAL A 95 -16.45 -0.01 -7.27
CA VAL A 95 -15.92 -1.28 -7.80
C VAL A 95 -15.70 -2.36 -6.74
N LYS A 96 -15.45 -1.97 -5.49
CA LYS A 96 -15.15 -2.91 -4.40
C LYS A 96 -15.50 -2.33 -3.03
N THR A 97 -15.97 -3.19 -2.12
CA THR A 97 -16.06 -2.89 -0.69
C THR A 97 -14.94 -3.61 0.04
N VAL A 98 -14.26 -2.93 0.95
CA VAL A 98 -13.24 -3.52 1.84
C VAL A 98 -13.67 -3.27 3.27
N HIS A 99 -13.70 -4.31 4.09
CA HIS A 99 -13.96 -4.22 5.50
C HIS A 99 -12.63 -4.26 6.26
N VAL A 100 -12.43 -3.31 7.16
CA VAL A 100 -11.34 -3.36 8.13
C VAL A 100 -11.87 -4.08 9.36
N MET A 101 -11.25 -5.20 9.71
CA MET A 101 -11.62 -6.01 10.86
C MET A 101 -10.48 -5.96 11.88
N ALA A 102 -10.83 -5.82 13.15
CA ALA A 102 -9.88 -5.83 14.25
C ALA A 102 -10.39 -6.79 15.33
N ALA A 103 -9.49 -7.58 15.90
CA ALA A 103 -9.77 -8.48 17.00
C ALA A 103 -8.63 -8.39 18.02
N SER A 104 -8.95 -8.61 19.28
CA SER A 104 -7.93 -8.60 20.34
C SER A 104 -7.19 -9.93 20.36
N LEU A 105 -5.86 -9.87 20.29
CA LEU A 105 -5.01 -11.08 20.29
C LEU A 105 -5.10 -11.85 21.62
N ASN A 106 -5.38 -11.17 22.74
CA ASN A 106 -5.50 -11.80 24.06
C ASN A 106 -6.71 -12.75 24.19
N MET A 107 -7.67 -12.68 23.27
CA MET A 107 -8.84 -13.56 23.23
C MET A 107 -8.64 -14.77 22.32
N MET A 108 -7.48 -14.87 21.64
CA MET A 108 -7.19 -15.98 20.74
C MET A 108 -6.38 -17.05 21.44
N SER A 109 -6.90 -18.28 21.51
CA SER A 109 -6.08 -19.45 21.78
C SER A 109 -5.44 -19.90 20.46
N ALA A 110 -4.11 -19.95 20.42
CA ALA A 110 -3.42 -20.59 19.31
C ALA A 110 -3.72 -22.10 19.37
N GLY A 111 -4.62 -22.57 18.50
CA GLY A 111 -4.78 -24.00 18.28
C GLY A 111 -3.46 -24.58 17.81
N ARG A 112 -2.93 -25.59 18.51
CA ARG A 112 -1.80 -26.38 18.01
C ARG A 112 -2.33 -27.28 16.90
N SER A 113 -2.34 -26.79 15.68
CA SER A 113 -2.46 -27.65 14.51
C SER A 113 -1.10 -28.34 14.30
N ALA A 114 -1.11 -29.66 14.15
CA ALA A 114 0.08 -30.41 13.82
C ALA A 114 0.52 -30.03 12.39
N ASP A 115 1.82 -29.78 12.21
CA ASP A 115 2.51 -29.55 10.94
C ASP A 115 2.46 -28.12 10.34
N ILE A 116 2.66 -27.09 11.17
CA ILE A 116 2.97 -25.74 10.69
C ILE A 116 4.49 -25.52 10.64
N TYR A 117 5.04 -25.33 9.43
CA TYR A 117 6.43 -24.93 9.22
C TYR A 117 6.53 -23.42 8.96
N VAL A 118 7.28 -22.72 9.81
CA VAL A 118 7.48 -21.26 9.69
C VAL A 118 8.82 -20.98 9.04
N GLN A 119 8.82 -20.17 7.98
CA GLN A 119 10.03 -19.74 7.27
C GLN A 119 10.13 -18.22 7.25
N SER A 120 11.36 -17.70 7.28
CA SER A 120 11.63 -16.25 7.24
C SER A 120 11.54 -15.65 5.84
N ARG A 121 11.46 -16.49 4.80
CA ARG A 121 11.27 -16.12 3.40
C ARG A 121 10.32 -17.12 2.74
N PRO A 122 9.53 -16.68 1.76
CA PRO A 122 8.65 -17.57 1.03
C PRO A 122 9.47 -18.47 0.10
N SER A 123 9.16 -19.77 0.09
CA SER A 123 9.70 -20.73 -0.89
C SER A 123 9.03 -20.56 -2.26
N GLU A 124 9.61 -21.15 -3.30
CA GLU A 124 8.98 -21.19 -4.63
C GLU A 124 7.60 -21.89 -4.59
N GLU A 125 7.50 -22.98 -3.83
CA GLU A 125 6.24 -23.69 -3.60
C GLU A 125 5.19 -22.79 -2.96
N TRP A 126 5.58 -22.03 -1.93
CA TRP A 126 4.67 -21.09 -1.26
C TRP A 126 4.23 -19.97 -2.20
N ILE A 127 5.14 -19.41 -3.01
CA ILE A 127 4.81 -18.35 -3.99
C ILE A 127 3.84 -18.89 -5.04
N SER A 128 4.09 -20.10 -5.55
CA SER A 128 3.23 -20.78 -6.52
C SER A 128 1.83 -21.02 -5.96
N ALA A 129 1.73 -21.55 -4.74
CA ALA A 129 0.46 -21.76 -4.04
C ALA A 129 -0.28 -20.44 -3.79
N SER A 130 0.43 -19.39 -3.33
CA SER A 130 -0.14 -18.06 -3.15
C SER A 130 -0.69 -17.49 -4.47
N LEU A 131 0.04 -17.64 -5.57
CA LEU A 131 -0.41 -17.18 -6.88
C LEU A 131 -1.67 -17.92 -7.33
N ALA A 132 -1.69 -19.25 -7.20
CA ALA A 132 -2.86 -20.07 -7.52
C ALA A 132 -4.10 -19.66 -6.72
N LEU A 133 -3.94 -19.39 -5.42
CA LEU A 133 -5.01 -18.92 -4.54
C LEU A 133 -5.46 -17.47 -4.82
N SER A 134 -4.57 -16.64 -5.37
CA SER A 134 -4.89 -15.25 -5.68
C SER A 134 -5.86 -15.07 -6.85
N GLY A 135 -6.04 -16.11 -7.68
CA GLY A 135 -6.86 -16.05 -8.90
C GLY A 135 -6.28 -15.14 -9.97
N VAL A 136 -4.95 -14.95 -9.99
CA VAL A 136 -4.23 -14.13 -10.95
C VAL A 136 -3.70 -15.01 -12.06
N TRP A 137 -4.22 -14.82 -13.27
CA TRP A 137 -3.91 -15.69 -14.43
C TRP A 137 -3.03 -15.01 -15.49
N GLU A 138 -3.05 -13.68 -15.55
CA GLU A 138 -2.25 -12.91 -16.49
C GLU A 138 -0.76 -12.96 -16.10
N SER A 139 0.11 -13.30 -17.04
CA SER A 139 1.54 -13.56 -16.81
C SER A 139 2.28 -12.36 -16.23
N HIS A 140 1.96 -11.13 -16.67
CA HIS A 140 2.59 -9.93 -16.11
C HIS A 140 2.11 -9.66 -14.66
N MET A 141 0.84 -9.92 -14.36
CA MET A 141 0.30 -9.80 -12.99
C MET A 141 0.89 -10.85 -12.05
N ALA A 142 1.10 -12.07 -12.55
CA ALA A 142 1.76 -13.13 -11.80
C ALA A 142 3.21 -12.75 -11.44
N ALA A 143 3.94 -12.15 -12.38
CA ALA A 143 5.26 -11.61 -12.10
C ALA A 143 5.22 -10.50 -11.03
N LEU A 144 4.25 -9.58 -11.11
CA LEU A 144 4.05 -8.53 -10.11
C LEU A 144 3.66 -9.10 -8.73
N HIS A 145 2.83 -10.15 -8.68
CA HIS A 145 2.48 -10.87 -7.45
C HIS A 145 3.75 -11.39 -6.74
N SER A 146 4.56 -12.16 -7.46
CA SER A 146 5.79 -12.77 -6.92
C SER A 146 6.80 -11.70 -6.51
N GLN A 147 7.01 -10.67 -7.33
CA GLN A 147 7.92 -9.57 -7.00
C GLN A 147 7.47 -8.80 -5.76
N MET A 148 6.17 -8.50 -5.63
CA MET A 148 5.61 -7.78 -4.50
C MET A 148 5.82 -8.55 -3.19
N ILE A 149 5.57 -9.87 -3.20
CA ILE A 149 5.79 -10.74 -2.05
C ILE A 149 7.28 -10.78 -1.68
N CYS A 150 8.17 -10.97 -2.65
CA CYS A 150 9.60 -10.98 -2.38
C CYS A 150 10.11 -9.63 -1.82
N ARG A 151 9.55 -8.51 -2.27
CA ARG A 151 9.90 -7.16 -1.76
C ARG A 151 9.58 -6.98 -0.28
N TRP A 152 8.59 -7.69 0.29
CA TRP A 152 8.34 -7.65 1.74
C TRP A 152 9.50 -8.18 2.58
N PHE A 153 10.32 -9.06 2.00
CA PHE A 153 11.42 -9.72 2.70
C PHE A 153 12.80 -9.17 2.31
N LEU A 154 12.84 -8.11 1.49
CA LEU A 154 14.09 -7.42 1.19
C LEU A 154 14.49 -6.53 2.38
N ALA A 155 15.59 -6.88 3.03
CA ALA A 155 16.18 -6.08 4.09
C ALA A 155 16.78 -4.79 3.51
N LEU A 156 16.29 -3.64 3.95
CA LEU A 156 16.97 -2.37 3.74
C LEU A 156 18.26 -2.36 4.56
N SER A 157 19.40 -2.29 3.87
CA SER A 157 20.69 -2.08 4.53
C SER A 157 20.96 -0.59 4.67
N VAL A 158 21.09 -0.09 5.90
CA VAL A 158 21.43 1.31 6.17
C VAL A 158 22.92 1.40 6.49
N CYS A 159 23.70 2.08 5.64
CA CYS A 159 25.11 2.32 5.88
C CYS A 159 25.34 3.72 6.47
N ARG A 160 26.21 3.84 7.48
CA ARG A 160 26.68 5.11 8.04
C ARG A 160 28.16 5.32 7.72
N LYS A 161 28.55 6.53 7.32
CA LYS A 161 29.96 6.93 7.18
C LYS A 161 30.67 6.80 8.54
N LYS A 162 31.74 5.99 8.63
CA LYS A 162 32.60 5.94 9.82
C LYS A 162 33.20 7.34 10.06
N LYS A 163 32.98 7.94 11.25
CA LYS A 163 33.73 9.14 11.65
C LYS A 163 35.22 8.76 11.71
N LYS A 164 36.08 9.43 10.92
CA LYS A 164 37.53 9.35 11.13
C LYS A 164 37.79 9.89 12.54
N ARG A 165 38.41 9.09 13.42
CA ARG A 165 38.94 9.61 14.69
C ARG A 165 39.98 10.69 14.32
N PRO A 166 40.01 11.85 14.98
CA PRO A 166 41.13 12.77 14.81
C PRO A 166 42.40 12.04 15.21
N ILE A 167 43.39 12.06 14.32
CA ILE A 167 44.74 11.62 14.64
C ILE A 167 45.25 12.64 15.65
N LEU A 168 45.33 12.25 16.92
CA LEU A 168 46.08 13.00 17.93
C LEU A 168 47.55 12.91 17.50
N LEU A 169 48.07 13.99 16.90
CA LEU A 169 49.51 14.16 16.73
C LEU A 169 50.11 14.35 18.14
N PRO A 170 51.22 13.68 18.48
CA PRO A 170 51.86 13.87 19.77
C PRO A 170 52.36 15.32 19.88
N ALA A 171 52.08 15.96 21.01
CA ALA A 171 52.60 17.28 21.35
C ALA A 171 54.14 17.23 21.37
N LYS A 172 54.78 18.20 20.73
CA LYS A 172 56.21 18.48 20.87
C LYS A 172 56.46 19.29 22.13
#